data_AF-A0A662KZJ2-F1
#
_entry.id   AF-A0A662KZJ2-F1
#
_cell.length_a   1.000
_cell.length_b   1.000
_cell.length_c   1.000
_cell.angle_alpha   90.00
_cell.angle_beta   90.00
_cell.angle_gamma   90.00
#
_symmetry.space_group_name_H-M   'P 1'
#
loop_
_entity.id
_entity.type
_entity.pdbx_description
1 polymer ?
#
loop_
_entity_poly.entity_id
_entity_poly.type
_entity_poly.pdbx_seq_one_letter_code
_entity_poly.pdbx_strand_id
1 'polypeptide(L)'
;KDAIEEWGIKYVMLVGGRKPGIKEEWLMPVRYVHVTWPETGYVETRYISDLYFADIYDANYSFSSWDTDSNGIFSEWRKMSKLKDEIDLYPDVYVGRLACRNKAELQIMIDKIISYENGEASKKVVLVGGDTFEPEGIEGEIVCDKALEYLQGYEAAKVYASQTDLNPRNIRNALGDGAAFMMLHGHGSPIRWNTCKPDEFDKRERGLWIFDIPFFFNEEYPITIFGGCHTAMFNISLTVFKWAPPAPECLSWWFARKYNGGGIASFGYTAFPVGTPGESGDLDGNGINEPDCVESGYGYMQLGLFEAYGVEGKEYLGECWGYAVSRYVEHFKIPYERWHLHTIQSFVLLGDPSLKIGGY
;
A
#
# COMPACT_ATOMS: atom_id res chain seq x y z
N LYS A 1 13.65 -15.41 11.32
CA LYS A 1 14.07 -15.83 12.67
C LYS A 1 15.59 -15.95 12.77
N ASP A 2 16.22 -17.02 12.27
CA ASP A 2 17.66 -17.27 12.45
C ASP A 2 18.54 -16.08 12.04
N ALA A 3 18.28 -15.44 10.91
CA ALA A 3 19.03 -14.25 10.49
C ALA A 3 18.90 -13.04 11.45
N ILE A 4 17.78 -12.90 12.17
CA ILE A 4 17.61 -11.89 13.22
C ILE A 4 18.48 -12.26 14.42
N GLU A 5 18.41 -13.51 14.88
CA GLU A 5 19.10 -13.98 16.08
C GLU A 5 20.62 -14.06 15.90
N GLU A 6 21.07 -14.48 14.71
CA GLU A 6 22.49 -14.68 14.42
C GLU A 6 23.17 -13.41 13.91
N TRP A 7 22.50 -12.61 13.07
CA TRP A 7 23.12 -11.47 12.38
C TRP A 7 22.54 -10.10 12.77
N GLY A 8 21.45 -10.06 13.54
CA GLY A 8 20.83 -8.80 13.96
C GLY A 8 20.28 -7.97 12.79
N ILE A 9 19.80 -8.63 11.74
CA ILE A 9 19.25 -7.92 10.57
C ILE A 9 18.05 -7.06 10.96
N LYS A 10 17.88 -5.94 10.26
CA LYS A 10 16.72 -5.05 10.39
C LYS A 10 15.87 -4.97 9.13
N TYR A 11 16.49 -5.24 7.97
CA TYR A 11 15.88 -5.06 6.66
C TYR A 11 15.95 -6.37 5.87
N VAL A 12 14.83 -6.72 5.22
CA VAL A 12 14.73 -7.90 4.35
C VAL A 12 14.12 -7.47 3.02
N MET A 13 14.94 -7.51 1.96
CA MET A 13 14.46 -7.29 0.60
C MET A 13 14.13 -8.62 -0.09
N LEU A 14 12.85 -8.85 -0.38
CA LEU A 14 12.36 -10.01 -1.11
C LEU A 14 12.52 -9.74 -2.61
N VAL A 15 13.44 -10.44 -3.28
CA VAL A 15 13.72 -10.22 -4.72
C VAL A 15 13.08 -11.31 -5.56
N GLY A 16 11.98 -10.98 -6.21
CA GLY A 16 11.27 -11.84 -7.14
C GLY A 16 9.75 -11.73 -7.01
N GLY A 17 9.07 -11.86 -8.15
CA GLY A 17 7.63 -11.92 -8.24
C GLY A 17 7.13 -13.25 -8.81
N ARG A 18 5.96 -13.18 -9.44
CA ARG A 18 5.34 -14.31 -10.12
C ARG A 18 6.17 -14.73 -11.34
N LYS A 19 6.39 -16.03 -11.53
CA LYS A 19 6.95 -16.59 -12.76
C LYS A 19 5.98 -16.35 -13.93
N PRO A 20 6.48 -15.96 -15.11
CA PRO A 20 5.66 -15.92 -16.32
C PRO A 20 5.06 -17.30 -16.61
N GLY A 21 3.77 -17.35 -16.92
CA GLY A 21 3.09 -18.60 -17.26
C GLY A 21 1.62 -18.64 -16.83
N ILE A 22 0.96 -19.74 -17.22
CA ILE A 22 -0.47 -19.92 -16.98
C ILE A 22 -0.80 -20.27 -15.52
N LYS A 23 0.13 -20.94 -14.83
CA LYS A 23 0.02 -21.33 -13.42
C LYS A 23 0.63 -20.27 -12.53
N GLU A 24 0.08 -20.16 -11.33
CA GLU A 24 0.68 -19.34 -10.29
C GLU A 24 1.89 -20.05 -9.69
N GLU A 25 3.07 -19.57 -10.06
CA GLU A 25 4.36 -20.02 -9.54
C GLU A 25 5.22 -18.80 -9.22
N TRP A 26 6.19 -18.95 -8.32
CA TRP A 26 6.92 -17.83 -7.72
C TRP A 26 8.43 -17.97 -7.89
N LEU A 27 9.09 -16.86 -8.25
CA LEU A 27 10.56 -16.74 -8.17
C LEU A 27 11.00 -16.57 -6.71
N MET A 28 10.26 -15.73 -5.98
CA MET A 28 10.37 -15.58 -4.53
C MET A 28 9.01 -15.90 -3.91
N PRO A 29 8.91 -16.91 -3.02
CA PRO A 29 7.65 -17.31 -2.41
C PRO A 29 6.87 -16.17 -1.75
N VAL A 30 5.58 -16.40 -1.61
CA VAL A 30 4.61 -15.49 -0.97
C VAL A 30 3.84 -16.26 0.09
N ARG A 31 3.27 -15.55 1.07
CA ARG A 31 2.32 -16.11 2.02
C ARG A 31 0.90 -15.72 1.63
N TYR A 32 0.02 -16.71 1.51
CA TYR A 32 -1.42 -16.48 1.47
C TYR A 32 -2.00 -16.55 2.86
N VAL A 33 -2.78 -15.55 3.23
CA VAL A 33 -3.63 -15.54 4.41
C VAL A 33 -5.08 -15.84 4.06
N HIS A 34 -5.83 -16.43 4.99
CA HIS A 34 -7.16 -16.98 4.76
C HIS A 34 -8.24 -16.30 5.62
N VAL A 35 -8.24 -14.97 5.58
CA VAL A 35 -9.30 -14.14 6.18
C VAL A 35 -10.41 -13.95 5.15
N THR A 36 -11.62 -14.37 5.52
CA THR A 36 -12.81 -14.27 4.68
C THR A 36 -13.62 -13.05 5.07
N TRP A 37 -13.80 -12.10 4.15
CA TRP A 37 -14.70 -10.96 4.31
C TRP A 37 -15.98 -11.17 3.50
N PRO A 38 -17.06 -11.72 4.10
CA PRO A 38 -18.28 -12.06 3.37
C PRO A 38 -19.20 -10.86 3.07
N GLU A 39 -19.04 -9.75 3.77
CA GLU A 39 -19.90 -8.56 3.65
C GLU A 39 -19.64 -7.74 2.38
N THR A 40 -18.55 -7.98 1.65
CA THR A 40 -18.12 -7.18 0.49
C THR A 40 -18.87 -7.46 -0.83
N GLY A 41 -20.01 -8.16 -0.81
CA GLY A 41 -20.77 -8.58 -2.01
C GLY A 41 -20.05 -9.62 -2.89
N TYR A 42 -18.72 -9.60 -2.91
CA TYR A 42 -17.79 -10.58 -3.46
C TYR A 42 -16.94 -11.14 -2.33
N VAL A 43 -17.08 -12.44 -2.04
CA VAL A 43 -16.42 -13.06 -0.89
C VAL A 43 -14.94 -13.28 -1.20
N GLU A 44 -14.08 -12.34 -0.81
CA GLU A 44 -12.64 -12.57 -0.78
C GLU A 44 -12.30 -13.57 0.31
N THR A 45 -11.64 -14.68 -0.08
CA THR A 45 -11.37 -15.81 0.81
C THR A 45 -9.90 -15.97 1.18
N ARG A 46 -9.01 -15.33 0.42
CA ARG A 46 -7.56 -15.34 0.63
C ARG A 46 -6.88 -14.24 -0.18
N TYR A 47 -5.76 -13.73 0.31
CA TYR A 47 -4.91 -12.72 -0.33
C TYR A 47 -3.46 -12.87 0.16
N ILE A 48 -2.53 -12.13 -0.44
CA ILE A 48 -1.10 -12.23 -0.10
C ILE A 48 -0.75 -11.30 1.06
N SER A 49 0.08 -11.76 2.00
CA SER A 49 0.64 -10.92 3.04
C SER A 49 2.15 -11.07 3.09
N ASP A 50 2.89 -10.01 2.77
CA ASP A 50 4.33 -9.99 3.02
C ASP A 50 4.65 -9.61 4.49
N LEU A 51 3.67 -9.12 5.26
CA LEU A 51 3.81 -8.91 6.72
C LEU A 51 4.18 -10.21 7.45
N TYR A 52 3.77 -11.37 6.94
CA TYR A 52 4.21 -12.67 7.43
C TYR A 52 5.74 -12.85 7.49
N PHE A 53 6.48 -12.20 6.58
CA PHE A 53 7.94 -12.29 6.57
C PHE A 53 8.61 -11.30 7.53
N ALA A 54 7.80 -10.41 8.14
CA ALA A 54 8.24 -9.36 9.06
C ALA A 54 7.84 -9.66 10.51
N ASP A 55 6.62 -10.17 10.74
CA ASP A 55 6.11 -10.66 12.04
C ASP A 55 6.69 -12.06 12.28
N ILE A 56 7.75 -12.13 13.09
CA ILE A 56 8.55 -13.33 13.34
C ILE A 56 8.33 -13.83 14.77
N TYR A 57 8.10 -12.94 15.73
CA TYR A 57 7.88 -13.26 17.13
C TYR A 57 6.50 -12.80 17.58
N ASP A 58 5.86 -13.61 18.42
CA ASP A 58 4.68 -13.19 19.16
C ASP A 58 5.05 -12.34 20.38
N ALA A 59 4.02 -11.82 21.08
CA ALA A 59 4.16 -11.06 22.32
C ALA A 59 4.92 -11.79 23.45
N ASN A 60 5.11 -13.11 23.37
CA ASN A 60 5.89 -13.92 24.31
C ASN A 60 7.31 -14.25 23.80
N TYR A 61 7.75 -13.61 22.71
CA TYR A 61 9.01 -13.87 22.01
C TYR A 61 9.13 -15.30 21.44
N SER A 62 8.00 -15.99 21.21
CA SER A 62 7.96 -17.28 20.53
C SER A 62 7.74 -17.09 19.03
N PHE A 63 8.10 -18.06 18.20
CA PHE A 63 7.97 -17.93 16.75
C PHE A 63 6.50 -17.81 16.31
N SER A 64 6.16 -16.70 15.64
CA SER A 64 4.84 -16.40 15.07
C SER A 64 4.66 -17.15 13.75
N SER A 65 4.09 -18.36 13.80
CA SER A 65 3.95 -19.21 12.61
C SER A 65 2.82 -18.78 11.66
N TRP A 66 1.89 -17.97 12.17
CA TRP A 66 0.57 -17.66 11.58
C TRP A 66 -0.27 -18.92 11.25
N ASP A 67 0.08 -20.08 11.80
CA ASP A 67 -0.53 -21.40 11.57
C ASP A 67 -0.45 -22.19 12.89
N THR A 68 -1.28 -21.79 13.86
CA THR A 68 -1.23 -22.26 15.26
C THR A 68 -1.56 -23.74 15.37
N ASP A 69 -2.46 -24.25 14.53
CA ASP A 69 -2.86 -25.66 14.51
C ASP A 69 -2.07 -26.50 13.48
N SER A 70 -1.09 -25.89 12.80
CA SER A 70 -0.18 -26.55 11.83
C SER A 70 -0.92 -27.25 10.68
N ASN A 71 -2.04 -26.68 10.24
CA ASN A 71 -2.86 -27.24 9.17
C ASN A 71 -2.47 -26.70 7.77
N GLY A 72 -1.52 -25.76 7.70
CA GLY A 72 -1.04 -25.14 6.47
C GLY A 72 -1.95 -24.03 5.92
N ILE A 73 -2.89 -23.53 6.73
CA ILE A 73 -3.80 -22.42 6.42
C ILE A 73 -3.44 -21.27 7.35
N PHE A 74 -2.89 -20.21 6.77
CA PHE A 74 -2.28 -19.14 7.55
C PHE A 74 -3.27 -18.00 7.82
N SER A 75 -3.25 -17.44 9.03
CA SER A 75 -4.19 -16.41 9.51
C SER A 75 -5.64 -16.74 9.11
N GLU A 76 -6.12 -17.88 9.59
CA GLU A 76 -7.42 -18.44 9.23
C GLU A 76 -8.56 -17.74 9.95
N TRP A 77 -9.44 -17.11 9.17
CA TRP A 77 -10.73 -16.62 9.63
C TRP A 77 -11.80 -16.90 8.57
N ARG A 78 -12.50 -18.03 8.71
CA ARG A 78 -13.57 -18.45 7.80
C ARG A 78 -14.87 -17.66 8.03
N LYS A 79 -15.76 -17.64 7.03
CA LYS A 79 -17.05 -16.91 7.00
C LYS A 79 -17.81 -16.88 8.34
N MET A 80 -18.12 -18.04 8.92
CA MET A 80 -18.88 -18.17 10.18
C MET A 80 -17.98 -18.66 11.33
N SER A 81 -16.84 -18.01 11.53
CA SER A 81 -15.89 -18.35 12.60
C SER A 81 -15.23 -17.10 13.19
N LYS A 82 -14.22 -17.31 14.03
CA LYS A 82 -13.30 -16.30 14.57
C LYS A 82 -11.89 -16.58 14.07
N LEU A 83 -10.96 -15.63 14.25
CA LEU A 83 -9.55 -15.87 14.01
C LEU A 83 -9.08 -17.11 14.78
N LYS A 84 -8.41 -18.03 14.08
CA LYS A 84 -7.93 -19.31 14.62
C LYS A 84 -6.48 -19.27 15.04
N ASP A 85 -5.68 -18.51 14.32
CA ASP A 85 -4.25 -18.40 14.57
C ASP A 85 -3.94 -17.27 15.54
N GLU A 86 -3.03 -17.54 16.45
CA GLU A 86 -2.42 -16.57 17.36
C GLU A 86 -1.34 -15.81 16.60
N ILE A 87 -1.56 -14.51 16.41
CA ILE A 87 -0.69 -13.58 15.68
C ILE A 87 -0.74 -12.23 16.40
N ASP A 88 0.38 -11.50 16.44
CA ASP A 88 0.42 -10.16 17.02
C ASP A 88 0.60 -9.04 15.98
N LEU A 89 0.89 -9.39 14.71
CA LEU A 89 0.98 -8.49 13.56
C LEU A 89 2.06 -7.39 13.68
N TYR A 90 2.91 -7.42 14.69
CA TYR A 90 3.98 -6.43 14.84
C TYR A 90 5.19 -6.87 14.00
N PRO A 91 5.66 -6.05 13.05
CA PRO A 91 6.85 -6.39 12.28
C PRO A 91 8.13 -6.27 13.14
N ASP A 92 8.88 -7.36 13.25
CA ASP A 92 10.21 -7.42 13.91
C ASP A 92 11.35 -6.96 12.99
N VAL A 93 11.14 -7.08 11.68
CA VAL A 93 12.04 -6.60 10.63
C VAL A 93 11.26 -5.87 9.56
N TYR A 94 11.92 -4.95 8.87
CA TYR A 94 11.30 -4.19 7.79
C TYR A 94 11.42 -4.93 6.46
N VAL A 95 10.28 -5.22 5.85
CA VAL A 95 10.20 -6.00 4.61
C VAL A 95 9.77 -5.11 3.45
N GLY A 96 10.43 -5.30 2.31
CA GLY A 96 10.01 -4.74 1.03
C GLY A 96 10.26 -5.76 -0.08
N ARG A 97 9.47 -5.68 -1.16
CA ARG A 97 9.55 -6.62 -2.29
C ARG A 97 9.85 -5.93 -3.61
N LEU A 98 10.89 -6.39 -4.29
CA LEU A 98 11.05 -6.20 -5.73
C LEU A 98 10.32 -7.33 -6.46
N ALA A 99 9.06 -7.11 -6.86
CA ALA A 99 8.20 -8.14 -7.46
C ALA A 99 8.55 -8.46 -8.93
N CYS A 100 9.84 -8.42 -9.28
CA CYS A 100 10.38 -8.59 -10.62
C CYS A 100 10.05 -9.98 -11.17
N ARG A 101 9.55 -10.05 -12.41
CA ARG A 101 9.19 -11.31 -13.09
C ARG A 101 10.28 -11.82 -14.01
N ASN A 102 11.31 -11.00 -14.24
CA ASN A 102 12.44 -11.29 -15.12
C ASN A 102 13.63 -10.39 -14.75
N LYS A 103 14.79 -10.67 -15.36
CA LYS A 103 16.04 -9.94 -15.12
C LYS A 103 15.98 -8.48 -15.58
N ALA A 104 15.16 -8.14 -16.58
CA ALA A 104 15.05 -6.77 -17.08
C ALA A 104 14.35 -5.87 -16.06
N GLU A 105 13.25 -6.32 -15.45
CA GLU A 105 12.60 -5.62 -14.34
C GLU A 105 13.52 -5.45 -13.14
N LEU A 106 14.32 -6.48 -12.82
CA LEU A 106 15.30 -6.39 -11.74
C LEU A 106 16.36 -5.32 -12.04
N GLN A 107 16.90 -5.31 -13.27
CA GLN A 107 17.89 -4.31 -13.66
C GLN A 107 17.30 -2.89 -13.59
N ILE A 108 16.05 -2.70 -14.05
CA ILE A 108 15.36 -1.41 -13.94
C ILE A 108 15.32 -0.94 -12.49
N MET A 109 14.91 -1.81 -11.56
CA MET A 109 14.82 -1.40 -10.15
C MET A 109 16.19 -1.11 -9.55
N ILE A 110 17.22 -1.92 -9.85
CA ILE A 110 18.59 -1.66 -9.39
C ILE A 110 19.09 -0.30 -9.87
N ASP A 111 18.92 0.00 -11.16
CA ASP A 111 19.38 1.27 -11.74
C ASP A 111 18.64 2.46 -11.11
N LYS A 112 17.33 2.34 -10.87
CA LYS A 112 16.53 3.37 -10.22
C LYS A 112 16.93 3.58 -8.76
N ILE A 113 17.16 2.50 -8.00
CA ILE A 113 17.60 2.58 -6.59
C ILE A 113 18.95 3.30 -6.50
N ILE A 114 19.93 2.86 -7.29
CA ILE A 114 21.25 3.50 -7.32
C ILE A 114 21.13 4.98 -7.71
N SER A 115 20.34 5.29 -8.74
CA SER A 115 20.14 6.68 -9.17
C SER A 115 19.46 7.54 -8.10
N TYR A 116 18.46 7.01 -7.40
CA TYR A 116 17.72 7.72 -6.36
C TYR A 116 18.61 7.97 -5.14
N GLU A 117 19.35 6.97 -4.69
CA GLU A 117 20.23 7.06 -3.51
C GLU A 117 21.40 8.03 -3.69
N ASN A 118 21.83 8.25 -4.94
CA ASN A 118 22.88 9.23 -5.28
C ASN A 118 22.31 10.59 -5.72
N GLY A 119 20.98 10.76 -5.68
CA GLY A 119 20.30 12.01 -6.03
C GLY A 119 19.81 12.76 -4.80
N GLU A 120 19.22 13.93 -5.03
CA GLU A 120 18.48 14.69 -4.03
C GLU A 120 17.01 14.69 -4.41
N ALA A 121 16.12 14.32 -3.49
CA ALA A 121 14.68 14.40 -3.74
C ALA A 121 14.18 15.86 -3.62
N SER A 122 13.22 16.21 -4.47
CA SER A 122 12.53 17.49 -4.39
C SER A 122 11.60 17.53 -3.18
N LYS A 123 11.30 18.74 -2.68
CA LYS A 123 10.23 18.94 -1.68
C LYS A 123 8.87 19.11 -2.34
N LYS A 124 8.54 18.23 -3.28
CA LYS A 124 7.26 18.24 -3.98
C LYS A 124 6.48 16.98 -3.67
N VAL A 125 5.17 17.12 -3.46
CA VAL A 125 4.24 16.02 -3.32
C VAL A 125 3.09 16.17 -4.32
N VAL A 126 2.75 15.08 -5.01
CA VAL A 126 1.56 15.01 -5.87
C VAL A 126 0.44 14.36 -5.08
N LEU A 127 -0.69 15.05 -4.97
CA LEU A 127 -1.86 14.60 -4.20
C LEU A 127 -3.05 14.42 -5.14
N VAL A 128 -3.62 13.22 -5.18
CA VAL A 128 -4.72 12.88 -6.10
C VAL A 128 -5.88 12.29 -5.28
N GLY A 129 -7.03 12.96 -5.32
CA GLY A 129 -8.15 12.64 -4.43
C GLY A 129 -9.49 13.13 -4.96
N GLY A 130 -10.56 12.57 -4.42
CA GLY A 130 -11.94 12.95 -4.72
C GLY A 130 -12.92 12.22 -3.80
N ASP A 131 -14.20 12.28 -4.15
CA ASP A 131 -15.30 11.74 -3.34
C ASP A 131 -15.33 10.22 -3.49
N THR A 132 -14.89 9.51 -2.45
CA THR A 132 -14.63 8.06 -2.57
C THR A 132 -15.80 7.25 -2.05
N PHE A 133 -16.48 7.71 -1.01
CA PHE A 133 -17.61 7.01 -0.43
C PHE A 133 -18.71 7.99 -0.02
N GLU A 134 -19.97 7.58 -0.10
CA GLU A 134 -21.07 8.29 0.57
C GLU A 134 -21.08 7.91 2.07
N PRO A 135 -21.56 8.78 2.98
CA PRO A 135 -22.41 9.95 2.73
C PRO A 135 -21.78 11.34 2.90
N GLU A 136 -20.63 11.49 3.56
CA GLU A 136 -20.13 12.81 3.97
C GLU A 136 -18.61 12.96 3.77
N GLY A 137 -18.21 14.09 3.18
CA GLY A 137 -16.83 14.46 2.96
C GLY A 137 -16.35 14.19 1.53
N ILE A 138 -15.13 14.64 1.23
CA ILE A 138 -14.41 14.28 0.00
C ILE A 138 -13.15 13.55 0.47
N GLU A 139 -13.29 12.28 0.89
CA GLU A 139 -12.29 11.58 1.71
C GLU A 139 -10.92 11.58 1.05
N GLY A 140 -10.87 11.41 -0.28
CA GLY A 140 -9.61 11.44 -1.01
C GLY A 140 -8.87 12.76 -0.90
N GLU A 141 -9.58 13.88 -0.84
CA GLU A 141 -8.97 15.21 -0.66
C GLU A 141 -8.61 15.48 0.80
N ILE A 142 -9.47 15.06 1.74
CA ILE A 142 -9.25 15.20 3.19
C ILE A 142 -7.99 14.44 3.62
N VAL A 143 -7.88 13.16 3.26
CA VAL A 143 -6.72 12.33 3.62
C VAL A 143 -5.45 12.84 2.94
N CYS A 144 -5.53 13.32 1.70
CA CYS A 144 -4.38 13.93 1.03
C CYS A 144 -3.92 15.21 1.73
N ASP A 145 -4.84 16.07 2.16
CA ASP A 145 -4.50 17.30 2.88
C ASP A 145 -3.89 16.98 4.25
N LYS A 146 -4.40 15.98 4.96
CA LYS A 146 -3.80 15.51 6.21
C LYS A 146 -2.39 14.97 6.01
N ALA A 147 -2.13 14.23 4.94
CA ALA A 147 -0.78 13.76 4.60
C ALA A 147 0.20 14.93 4.39
N LEU A 148 -0.27 16.03 3.78
CA LEU A 148 0.54 17.24 3.57
C LEU A 148 0.87 17.95 4.88
N GLU A 149 0.00 17.93 5.88
CA GLU A 149 0.26 18.53 7.20
C GLU A 149 1.48 17.91 7.90
N TYR A 150 1.70 16.61 7.72
CA TYR A 150 2.89 15.92 8.23
C TYR A 150 4.16 16.28 7.44
N LEU A 151 4.04 16.67 6.17
CA LEU A 151 5.16 16.99 5.29
C LEU A 151 5.53 18.49 5.32
N GLN A 152 5.98 18.98 6.47
CA GLN A 152 6.34 20.39 6.61
C GLN A 152 7.40 20.85 5.59
N GLY A 153 7.08 21.93 4.88
CA GLY A 153 7.96 22.52 3.86
C GLY A 153 7.92 21.84 2.48
N TYR A 154 7.00 20.88 2.27
CA TYR A 154 6.69 20.35 0.95
C TYR A 154 5.68 21.23 0.21
N GLU A 155 5.84 21.33 -1.10
CA GLU A 155 4.89 21.96 -2.01
C GLU A 155 3.99 20.90 -2.65
N ALA A 156 2.67 21.14 -2.60
CA ALA A 156 1.68 20.20 -3.11
C ALA A 156 1.19 20.56 -4.52
N ALA A 157 1.27 19.59 -5.44
CA ALA A 157 0.55 19.60 -6.70
C ALA A 157 -0.72 18.77 -6.57
N LYS A 158 -1.85 19.45 -6.32
CA LYS A 158 -3.16 18.82 -6.08
C LYS A 158 -3.89 18.54 -7.39
N VAL A 159 -4.38 17.32 -7.55
CA VAL A 159 -5.28 16.87 -8.63
C VAL A 159 -6.55 16.36 -7.96
N TYR A 160 -7.36 17.32 -7.53
CA TYR A 160 -8.56 17.12 -6.74
C TYR A 160 -9.78 17.13 -7.64
N ALA A 161 -10.67 16.16 -7.49
CA ALA A 161 -11.88 16.03 -8.29
C ALA A 161 -12.82 17.24 -8.09
N SER A 162 -12.73 17.93 -6.95
CA SER A 162 -13.41 19.21 -6.71
C SER A 162 -12.87 20.39 -7.53
N GLN A 163 -11.64 20.29 -8.06
CA GLN A 163 -10.92 21.40 -8.69
C GLN A 163 -10.66 21.19 -10.19
N THR A 164 -10.55 19.94 -10.63
CA THR A 164 -10.22 19.60 -12.01
C THR A 164 -10.74 18.21 -12.39
N ASP A 165 -10.79 17.92 -13.69
CA ASP A 165 -11.09 16.57 -14.15
C ASP A 165 -9.95 15.63 -13.76
N LEU A 166 -10.27 14.56 -13.01
CA LEU A 166 -9.28 13.62 -12.56
C LEU A 166 -9.03 12.56 -13.64
N ASN A 167 -7.98 12.81 -14.43
CA ASN A 167 -7.60 11.97 -15.57
C ASN A 167 -6.07 11.82 -15.70
N PRO A 168 -5.58 10.87 -16.51
CA PRO A 168 -4.14 10.58 -16.58
C PRO A 168 -3.30 11.75 -17.07
N ARG A 169 -3.86 12.68 -17.85
CA ARG A 169 -3.14 13.86 -18.34
C ARG A 169 -2.87 14.82 -17.21
N ASN A 170 -3.88 15.14 -16.41
CA ASN A 170 -3.74 16.06 -15.29
C ASN A 170 -2.83 15.48 -14.20
N ILE A 171 -2.93 14.18 -13.92
CA ILE A 171 -2.02 13.48 -13.00
C ILE A 171 -0.57 13.56 -13.49
N ARG A 172 -0.30 13.30 -14.79
CA ARG A 172 1.04 13.44 -15.36
C ARG A 172 1.55 14.87 -15.33
N ASN A 173 0.70 15.85 -15.63
CA ASN A 173 1.08 17.26 -15.59
C ASN A 173 1.45 17.70 -14.17
N ALA A 174 0.72 17.23 -13.16
CA ALA A 174 1.05 17.48 -11.76
C ALA A 174 2.39 16.83 -11.36
N LEU A 175 2.66 15.61 -11.84
CA LEU A 175 3.96 14.96 -11.64
C LEU A 175 5.11 15.74 -12.30
N GLY A 176 4.95 16.18 -13.55
CA GLY A 176 6.00 16.92 -14.27
C GLY A 176 7.31 16.11 -14.34
N ASP A 177 8.43 16.74 -13.99
CA ASP A 177 9.76 16.10 -13.98
C ASP A 177 9.99 15.17 -12.77
N GLY A 178 9.06 15.17 -11.80
CA GLY A 178 9.08 14.29 -10.65
C GLY A 178 8.56 14.95 -9.37
N ALA A 179 8.61 14.17 -8.29
CA ALA A 179 8.22 14.54 -6.94
C ALA A 179 8.84 13.52 -5.96
N ALA A 180 9.00 13.88 -4.70
CA ALA A 180 9.40 12.93 -3.65
C ALA A 180 8.28 11.94 -3.34
N PHE A 181 7.04 12.42 -3.27
CA PHE A 181 5.86 11.60 -2.97
C PHE A 181 4.75 11.78 -4.00
N MET A 182 4.00 10.71 -4.24
CA MET A 182 2.77 10.74 -5.02
C MET A 182 1.70 9.88 -4.32
N MET A 183 0.66 10.52 -3.80
CA MET A 183 -0.43 9.83 -3.10
C MET A 183 -1.71 9.88 -3.93
N LEU A 184 -2.36 8.72 -4.06
CA LEU A 184 -3.67 8.59 -4.67
C LEU A 184 -4.61 7.92 -3.65
N HIS A 185 -5.57 8.67 -3.08
CA HIS A 185 -6.56 8.14 -2.13
C HIS A 185 -7.97 8.06 -2.74
N GLY A 186 -8.51 6.85 -2.87
CA GLY A 186 -9.68 6.57 -3.68
C GLY A 186 -9.95 5.08 -3.86
N HIS A 187 -10.75 4.72 -4.86
CA HIS A 187 -10.97 3.32 -5.22
C HIS A 187 -9.84 2.74 -6.06
N GLY A 188 -9.56 1.47 -5.78
CA GLY A 188 -8.54 0.70 -6.45
C GLY A 188 -9.09 -0.57 -7.09
N SER A 189 -8.32 -1.05 -8.04
CA SER A 189 -8.33 -2.42 -8.54
C SER A 189 -6.89 -2.75 -8.96
N PRO A 190 -6.56 -4.00 -9.32
CA PRO A 190 -5.24 -4.33 -9.83
C PRO A 190 -4.86 -3.53 -11.08
N ILE A 191 -5.84 -3.02 -11.85
CA ILE A 191 -5.55 -2.36 -13.12
C ILE A 191 -5.86 -0.87 -13.12
N ARG A 192 -6.75 -0.40 -12.27
CA ARG A 192 -7.29 0.96 -12.34
C ARG A 192 -7.38 1.55 -10.95
N TRP A 193 -7.20 2.84 -10.89
CA TRP A 193 -7.46 3.65 -9.72
C TRP A 193 -8.35 4.83 -10.14
N ASN A 194 -9.39 5.13 -9.37
CA ASN A 194 -10.26 6.29 -9.61
C ASN A 194 -11.04 6.69 -8.35
N THR A 195 -11.86 7.71 -8.47
CA THR A 195 -12.77 8.21 -7.43
C THR A 195 -14.02 8.78 -8.12
N CYS A 196 -14.95 9.37 -7.37
CA CYS A 196 -16.11 10.08 -7.93
C CYS A 196 -15.89 11.59 -7.96
N LYS A 197 -16.68 12.27 -8.79
CA LYS A 197 -16.81 13.72 -8.70
C LYS A 197 -17.63 14.09 -7.46
N PRO A 198 -17.22 15.11 -6.69
CA PRO A 198 -18.05 15.64 -5.61
C PRO A 198 -19.44 16.02 -6.13
N ASP A 199 -20.47 15.77 -5.33
CA ASP A 199 -21.88 16.02 -5.64
C ASP A 199 -22.44 15.24 -6.85
N GLU A 200 -21.64 14.36 -7.47
CA GLU A 200 -22.01 13.55 -8.63
C GLU A 200 -21.53 12.10 -8.44
N PHE A 201 -21.88 11.46 -7.32
CA PHE A 201 -21.36 10.14 -6.92
C PHE A 201 -21.57 9.02 -7.96
N ASP A 202 -22.62 9.12 -8.79
CA ASP A 202 -22.86 8.20 -9.91
C ASP A 202 -21.83 8.34 -11.06
N LYS A 203 -21.09 9.44 -11.11
CA LYS A 203 -20.09 9.74 -12.15
C LYS A 203 -18.69 9.47 -11.64
N ARG A 204 -18.14 8.35 -12.10
CA ARG A 204 -16.74 7.98 -11.89
C ARG A 204 -15.80 8.87 -12.69
N GLU A 205 -14.76 9.35 -12.02
CA GLU A 205 -13.61 9.96 -12.68
C GLU A 205 -12.83 8.94 -13.50
N ARG A 206 -12.11 9.42 -14.53
CA ARG A 206 -11.31 8.53 -15.39
C ARG A 206 -10.14 7.92 -14.62
N GLY A 207 -9.54 8.67 -13.69
CA GLY A 207 -8.44 8.20 -12.87
C GLY A 207 -7.24 7.72 -13.68
N LEU A 208 -6.61 6.64 -13.24
CA LEU A 208 -5.46 6.00 -13.86
C LEU A 208 -5.81 4.57 -14.29
N TRP A 209 -5.36 4.14 -15.48
CA TRP A 209 -5.34 2.74 -15.89
C TRP A 209 -3.87 2.32 -16.12
N ILE A 210 -3.55 1.04 -15.93
CA ILE A 210 -2.26 0.45 -16.30
C ILE A 210 -1.79 0.81 -17.72
N PHE A 211 -2.69 1.03 -18.68
CA PHE A 211 -2.32 1.44 -20.04
C PHE A 211 -1.89 2.90 -20.15
N ASP A 212 -2.13 3.71 -19.12
CA ASP A 212 -1.65 5.08 -19.05
C ASP A 212 -0.22 5.15 -18.51
N ILE A 213 0.22 4.15 -17.73
CA ILE A 213 1.55 4.08 -17.09
C ILE A 213 2.70 4.27 -18.10
N PRO A 214 2.72 3.64 -19.29
CA PRO A 214 3.79 3.83 -20.27
C PRO A 214 4.13 5.30 -20.58
N PHE A 215 3.18 6.23 -20.41
CA PHE A 215 3.33 7.65 -20.71
C PHE A 215 3.83 8.51 -19.53
N PHE A 216 4.06 7.96 -18.35
CA PHE A 216 4.57 8.67 -17.17
C PHE A 216 6.09 8.85 -17.19
N PHE A 217 6.61 9.73 -18.03
CA PHE A 217 8.04 10.06 -18.04
C PHE A 217 8.33 11.14 -17.00
N ASN A 218 9.33 10.91 -16.16
CA ASN A 218 9.81 11.79 -15.10
C ASN A 218 11.26 11.41 -14.77
N GLU A 219 12.06 12.38 -14.33
CA GLU A 219 13.47 12.21 -13.97
C GLU A 219 13.62 11.77 -12.51
N GLU A 220 12.95 12.46 -11.58
CA GLU A 220 12.87 12.06 -10.17
C GLU A 220 11.73 11.05 -9.97
N TYR A 221 12.02 9.94 -9.28
CA TYR A 221 11.08 8.84 -9.06
C TYR A 221 10.36 8.96 -7.71
N PRO A 222 9.04 9.28 -7.67
CA PRO A 222 8.31 9.38 -6.41
C PRO A 222 8.15 8.05 -5.68
N ILE A 223 8.11 8.13 -4.36
CA ILE A 223 7.51 7.10 -3.51
C ILE A 223 6.00 7.21 -3.68
N THR A 224 5.37 6.18 -4.24
CA THR A 224 3.95 6.23 -4.63
C THR A 224 3.06 5.47 -3.64
N ILE A 225 1.94 6.05 -3.24
CA ILE A 225 0.98 5.45 -2.31
C ILE A 225 -0.35 5.29 -3.05
N PHE A 226 -0.74 4.06 -3.37
CA PHE A 226 -2.00 3.75 -4.06
C PHE A 226 -3.05 3.22 -3.07
N GLY A 227 -4.01 4.08 -2.73
CA GLY A 227 -5.18 3.74 -1.92
C GLY A 227 -6.23 2.93 -2.67
N GLY A 228 -7.00 2.17 -1.91
CA GLY A 228 -8.09 1.34 -2.43
C GLY A 228 -7.69 -0.10 -2.75
N CYS A 229 -8.69 -0.85 -3.21
CA CYS A 229 -8.65 -2.30 -3.29
C CYS A 229 -7.61 -2.83 -4.29
N HIS A 230 -6.85 -3.86 -3.90
CA HIS A 230 -6.02 -4.69 -4.80
C HIS A 230 -5.00 -3.95 -5.67
N THR A 231 -4.66 -2.69 -5.36
CA THR A 231 -3.71 -1.88 -6.14
C THR A 231 -2.34 -2.55 -6.25
N ALA A 232 -1.96 -3.30 -5.21
CA ALA A 232 -0.74 -4.09 -5.12
C ALA A 232 -0.98 -5.60 -5.25
N MET A 233 -2.04 -6.06 -5.92
CA MET A 233 -2.30 -7.49 -6.17
C MET A 233 -1.27 -8.11 -7.16
N PHE A 234 -0.03 -8.28 -6.73
CA PHE A 234 1.11 -8.62 -7.59
C PHE A 234 1.14 -10.09 -8.07
N ASN A 235 0.18 -10.91 -7.64
CA ASN A 235 -0.10 -12.25 -8.20
C ASN A 235 -0.94 -12.23 -9.48
N ILE A 236 -1.51 -11.09 -9.86
CA ILE A 236 -2.33 -10.98 -11.08
C ILE A 236 -1.55 -11.32 -12.34
N SER A 237 -2.21 -11.95 -13.31
CA SER A 237 -1.72 -12.21 -14.66
C SER A 237 -2.89 -12.36 -15.63
N LEU A 238 -2.60 -12.55 -16.91
CA LEU A 238 -3.63 -12.80 -17.93
C LEU A 238 -4.43 -14.09 -17.69
N THR A 239 -3.94 -15.01 -16.85
CA THR A 239 -4.61 -16.28 -16.52
C THR A 239 -4.99 -16.42 -15.05
N VAL A 240 -4.55 -15.50 -14.19
CA VAL A 240 -4.85 -15.47 -12.76
C VAL A 240 -5.26 -14.05 -12.40
N PHE A 241 -6.56 -13.80 -12.39
CA PHE A 241 -7.12 -12.45 -12.26
C PHE A 241 -8.39 -12.45 -11.40
N LYS A 242 -8.40 -13.25 -10.33
CA LYS A 242 -9.52 -13.23 -9.40
C LYS A 242 -9.76 -11.77 -8.96
N TRP A 243 -11.00 -11.30 -9.01
CA TRP A 243 -11.40 -9.93 -8.63
C TRP A 243 -11.09 -8.79 -9.61
N ALA A 244 -10.52 -9.07 -10.79
CA ALA A 244 -10.26 -8.03 -11.80
C ALA A 244 -10.33 -8.58 -13.23
N PRO A 245 -10.42 -7.72 -14.25
CA PRO A 245 -10.14 -8.13 -15.62
C PRO A 245 -8.70 -8.63 -15.77
N PRO A 246 -8.41 -9.54 -16.73
CA PRO A 246 -7.06 -10.01 -16.99
C PRO A 246 -6.08 -8.85 -17.22
N ALA A 247 -4.94 -8.90 -16.54
CA ALA A 247 -3.90 -7.88 -16.62
C ALA A 247 -2.53 -8.53 -16.56
N PRO A 248 -1.51 -7.99 -17.24
CA PRO A 248 -0.17 -8.55 -17.10
C PRO A 248 0.35 -8.33 -15.68
N GLU A 249 0.17 -7.15 -15.09
CA GLU A 249 0.69 -6.78 -13.76
C GLU A 249 -0.26 -5.81 -13.03
N CYS A 250 -0.08 -5.71 -11.71
CA CYS A 250 -0.84 -4.77 -10.88
C CYS A 250 -0.33 -3.33 -11.02
N LEU A 251 -1.19 -2.37 -10.68
CA LEU A 251 -0.95 -0.94 -10.80
C LEU A 251 0.31 -0.51 -10.03
N SER A 252 0.42 -0.89 -8.75
CA SER A 252 1.54 -0.48 -7.90
C SER A 252 2.88 -0.99 -8.42
N TRP A 253 2.98 -2.28 -8.79
CA TRP A 253 4.25 -2.82 -9.30
C TRP A 253 4.61 -2.20 -10.65
N TRP A 254 3.65 -2.13 -11.59
CA TRP A 254 3.91 -1.63 -12.93
C TRP A 254 4.37 -0.16 -12.90
N PHE A 255 3.83 0.65 -11.99
CA PHE A 255 4.28 2.02 -11.80
C PHE A 255 5.70 2.10 -11.21
N ALA A 256 6.02 1.29 -10.19
CA ALA A 256 7.37 1.24 -9.61
C ALA A 256 8.42 0.79 -10.64
N ARG A 257 8.20 -0.34 -11.33
CA ARG A 257 9.16 -0.90 -12.31
C ARG A 257 9.15 -0.19 -13.66
N LYS A 258 8.41 0.90 -13.82
CA LYS A 258 8.38 1.61 -15.09
C LYS A 258 9.78 2.09 -15.46
N TYR A 259 10.20 1.77 -16.68
CA TYR A 259 11.44 2.27 -17.25
C TYR A 259 11.30 3.75 -17.62
N ASN A 260 12.34 4.52 -17.33
CA ASN A 260 12.46 5.96 -17.63
C ASN A 260 11.27 6.79 -17.11
N GLY A 261 10.86 6.56 -15.87
CA GLY A 261 9.77 7.27 -15.21
C GLY A 261 9.03 6.39 -14.18
N GLY A 262 7.82 6.76 -13.80
CA GLY A 262 7.08 6.11 -12.71
C GLY A 262 7.74 6.34 -11.35
N GLY A 263 7.50 5.44 -10.39
CA GLY A 263 7.95 5.60 -8.99
C GLY A 263 9.21 4.81 -8.62
N ILE A 264 9.82 5.10 -7.48
CA ILE A 264 10.96 4.34 -6.94
C ILE A 264 10.52 3.15 -6.09
N ALA A 265 9.37 3.31 -5.44
CA ALA A 265 8.69 2.30 -4.64
C ALA A 265 7.19 2.55 -4.71
N SER A 266 6.39 1.55 -4.35
CA SER A 266 4.95 1.73 -4.23
C SER A 266 4.37 1.00 -3.02
N PHE A 267 3.52 1.71 -2.30
CA PHE A 267 2.64 1.15 -1.28
C PHE A 267 1.26 0.88 -1.87
N GLY A 268 0.61 -0.17 -1.42
CA GLY A 268 -0.76 -0.50 -1.81
C GLY A 268 -1.24 -1.79 -1.15
N TYR A 269 -2.40 -2.25 -1.59
CA TYR A 269 -3.11 -3.35 -0.94
C TYR A 269 -3.20 -4.57 -1.85
N THR A 270 -2.93 -5.77 -1.33
CA THR A 270 -3.11 -7.04 -2.05
C THR A 270 -4.56 -7.57 -2.00
N ALA A 271 -5.42 -6.93 -1.20
CA ALA A 271 -6.79 -7.33 -0.85
C ALA A 271 -7.75 -6.13 -0.87
N PHE A 272 -8.99 -6.31 -0.42
CA PHE A 272 -9.90 -5.22 -0.04
C PHE A 272 -9.49 -4.62 1.32
N PRO A 273 -8.97 -3.39 1.41
CA PRO A 273 -8.84 -2.72 2.69
C PRO A 273 -10.16 -2.05 3.09
N VAL A 274 -10.38 -1.80 4.38
CA VAL A 274 -11.58 -1.11 4.86
C VAL A 274 -11.47 0.39 4.64
N GLY A 275 -12.49 1.01 4.06
CA GLY A 275 -12.68 2.46 4.07
C GLY A 275 -13.69 2.85 5.15
N THR A 276 -13.45 3.97 5.81
CA THR A 276 -14.30 4.46 6.91
C THR A 276 -14.74 5.89 6.58
N PRO A 277 -15.83 6.09 5.83
CA PRO A 277 -16.36 7.42 5.54
C PRO A 277 -17.23 7.94 6.67
N GLY A 278 -17.50 9.25 6.65
CA GLY A 278 -18.35 9.92 7.62
C GLY A 278 -17.59 10.51 8.80
N GLU A 279 -18.32 10.70 9.89
CA GLU A 279 -17.90 11.39 11.10
C GLU A 279 -18.65 10.80 12.30
N SER A 280 -17.95 10.03 13.12
CA SER A 280 -18.52 9.20 14.18
C SER A 280 -17.92 9.51 15.57
N GLY A 281 -17.19 10.61 15.72
CA GLY A 281 -16.40 10.88 16.91
C GLY A 281 -14.94 10.45 16.76
N ASP A 282 -14.10 10.78 17.75
CA ASP A 282 -12.68 10.44 17.83
C ASP A 282 -12.48 8.92 17.84
N LEU A 283 -12.29 8.34 16.65
CA LEU A 283 -12.13 6.92 16.43
C LEU A 283 -10.74 6.45 16.82
N ASP A 284 -9.71 7.28 16.65
CA ASP A 284 -8.33 6.89 16.94
C ASP A 284 -7.92 7.07 18.41
N GLY A 285 -8.76 7.76 19.19
CA GLY A 285 -8.63 7.98 20.63
C GLY A 285 -7.57 9.02 21.00
N ASN A 286 -7.14 9.87 20.07
CA ASN A 286 -6.07 10.85 20.28
C ASN A 286 -6.56 12.15 20.96
N GLY A 287 -7.88 12.29 21.17
CA GLY A 287 -8.53 13.45 21.79
C GLY A 287 -8.89 14.57 20.82
N ILE A 288 -8.67 14.38 19.52
CA ILE A 288 -9.03 15.28 18.42
C ILE A 288 -10.07 14.54 17.58
N ASN A 289 -11.14 15.24 17.21
CA ASN A 289 -12.18 14.69 16.36
C ASN A 289 -11.95 15.12 14.91
N GLU A 290 -11.44 14.21 14.09
CA GLU A 290 -11.23 14.37 12.66
C GLU A 290 -12.18 13.46 11.86
N PRO A 291 -12.40 13.73 10.55
CA PRO A 291 -13.24 12.85 9.74
C PRO A 291 -12.76 11.39 9.80
N ASP A 292 -13.68 10.43 9.85
CA ASP A 292 -13.41 9.00 10.11
C ASP A 292 -12.36 8.41 9.14
N CYS A 293 -12.24 8.96 7.93
CA CYS A 293 -11.29 8.53 6.91
C CYS A 293 -9.82 8.86 7.26
N VAL A 294 -9.60 9.81 8.17
CA VAL A 294 -8.29 10.17 8.73
C VAL A 294 -7.96 9.30 9.94
N GLU A 295 -8.97 8.88 10.70
CA GLU A 295 -8.82 8.18 11.98
C GLU A 295 -8.93 6.65 11.86
N SER A 296 -9.48 6.15 10.76
CA SER A 296 -9.69 4.72 10.54
C SER A 296 -9.47 4.28 9.09
N GLY A 297 -9.53 2.97 8.90
CA GLY A 297 -9.43 2.34 7.58
C GLY A 297 -8.12 2.61 6.85
N TYR A 298 -8.15 2.47 5.54
CA TYR A 298 -6.93 2.54 4.74
C TYR A 298 -6.35 3.96 4.64
N GLY A 299 -7.13 5.00 4.97
CA GLY A 299 -6.64 6.37 5.11
C GLY A 299 -5.70 6.52 6.30
N TYR A 300 -6.11 6.07 7.48
CA TYR A 300 -5.26 6.02 8.68
C TYR A 300 -3.96 5.23 8.45
N MET A 301 -4.05 4.07 7.78
CA MET A 301 -2.86 3.27 7.40
C MET A 301 -1.90 4.05 6.49
N GLN A 302 -2.41 4.77 5.48
CA GLN A 302 -1.59 5.56 4.59
C GLN A 302 -0.96 6.77 5.29
N LEU A 303 -1.71 7.44 6.15
CA LEU A 303 -1.24 8.58 6.93
C LEU A 303 -0.09 8.21 7.87
N GLY A 304 -0.10 6.99 8.41
CA GLY A 304 1.01 6.46 9.19
C GLY A 304 2.36 6.50 8.48
N LEU A 305 2.40 6.40 7.14
CA LEU A 305 3.66 6.54 6.39
C LEU A 305 4.21 7.97 6.47
N PHE A 306 3.33 8.96 6.34
CA PHE A 306 3.71 10.37 6.29
C PHE A 306 4.02 10.91 7.69
N GLU A 307 3.28 10.47 8.70
CA GLU A 307 3.59 10.78 10.10
C GLU A 307 4.93 10.16 10.52
N ALA A 308 5.20 8.90 10.15
CA ALA A 308 6.48 8.26 10.43
C ALA A 308 7.66 9.11 9.92
N TYR A 309 7.57 9.58 8.67
CA TYR A 309 8.62 10.35 8.05
C TYR A 309 8.67 11.80 8.54
N GLY A 310 7.55 12.51 8.47
CA GLY A 310 7.48 13.95 8.68
C GLY A 310 7.41 14.41 10.14
N VAL A 311 6.97 13.52 11.05
CA VAL A 311 6.79 13.84 12.48
C VAL A 311 7.70 13.00 13.36
N GLU A 312 7.73 11.68 13.16
CA GLU A 312 8.48 10.74 14.01
C GLU A 312 9.96 10.60 13.61
N GLY A 313 10.38 11.27 12.54
CA GLY A 313 11.77 11.32 12.09
C GLY A 313 12.32 9.99 11.57
N LYS A 314 11.45 9.08 11.09
CA LYS A 314 11.90 7.87 10.38
C LYS A 314 12.43 8.26 9.01
N GLU A 315 13.60 7.75 8.64
CA GLU A 315 14.25 8.16 7.38
C GLU A 315 14.12 7.11 6.28
N TYR A 316 13.79 5.85 6.62
CA TYR A 316 13.81 4.73 5.68
C TYR A 316 12.40 4.22 5.38
N LEU A 317 12.16 3.78 4.13
CA LEU A 317 10.85 3.30 3.70
C LEU A 317 10.31 2.14 4.55
N GLY A 318 11.19 1.20 4.88
CA GLY A 318 10.85 0.05 5.70
C GLY A 318 10.45 0.45 7.13
N GLU A 319 11.13 1.44 7.70
CA GLU A 319 10.80 1.99 9.02
C GLU A 319 9.44 2.69 9.01
N CYS A 320 9.15 3.47 7.95
CA CYS A 320 7.86 4.14 7.79
C CYS A 320 6.72 3.12 7.64
N TRP A 321 6.93 2.07 6.85
CA TRP A 321 6.00 0.95 6.72
C TRP A 321 5.75 0.25 8.06
N GLY A 322 6.82 -0.10 8.78
CA GLY A 322 6.73 -0.78 10.06
C GLY A 322 6.01 0.07 11.12
N TYR A 323 6.27 1.38 11.12
CA TYR A 323 5.53 2.33 11.97
C TYR A 323 4.05 2.36 11.61
N ALA A 324 3.69 2.51 10.33
CA ALA A 324 2.30 2.58 9.89
C ALA A 324 1.51 1.32 10.29
N VAL A 325 2.10 0.13 10.07
CA VAL A 325 1.52 -1.14 10.49
C VAL A 325 1.38 -1.22 12.01
N SER A 326 2.45 -0.93 12.75
CA SER A 326 2.44 -1.01 14.22
C SER A 326 1.45 -0.04 14.86
N ARG A 327 1.36 1.19 14.32
CA ARG A 327 0.38 2.20 14.74
C ARG A 327 -1.05 1.70 14.53
N TYR A 328 -1.33 1.10 13.36
CA TYR A 328 -2.63 0.53 13.07
C TYR A 328 -3.00 -0.62 14.02
N VAL A 329 -2.06 -1.53 14.27
CA VAL A 329 -2.24 -2.66 15.20
C VAL A 329 -2.44 -2.15 16.63
N GLU A 330 -1.64 -1.17 17.05
CA GLU A 330 -1.74 -0.58 18.39
C GLU A 330 -3.11 0.06 18.62
N HIS A 331 -3.67 0.72 17.62
CA HIS A 331 -4.97 1.36 17.75
C HIS A 331 -6.14 0.35 17.69
N PHE A 332 -6.20 -0.49 16.64
CA PHE A 332 -7.35 -1.38 16.42
C PHE A 332 -7.27 -2.73 17.16
N LYS A 333 -6.09 -3.10 17.67
CA LYS A 333 -5.81 -4.39 18.35
C LYS A 333 -6.19 -5.63 17.49
N ILE A 334 -6.01 -6.84 18.04
CA ILE A 334 -6.22 -8.14 17.35
C ILE A 334 -7.18 -9.02 18.17
N PRO A 335 -8.26 -9.62 17.62
CA PRO A 335 -9.29 -8.95 16.85
C PRO A 335 -10.72 -9.23 17.38
N TYR A 336 -11.61 -8.24 17.28
CA TYR A 336 -13.06 -8.45 17.15
C TYR A 336 -13.53 -8.29 15.69
N GLU A 337 -12.73 -7.67 14.81
CA GLU A 337 -13.17 -7.18 13.49
C GLU A 337 -12.21 -7.58 12.36
N ARG A 338 -12.73 -8.30 11.35
CA ARG A 338 -11.91 -8.92 10.30
C ARG A 338 -11.45 -7.97 9.18
N TRP A 339 -12.16 -6.86 8.98
CA TRP A 339 -11.83 -5.90 7.92
C TRP A 339 -10.57 -5.09 8.23
N HIS A 340 -10.27 -4.85 9.51
CA HIS A 340 -8.98 -4.29 9.93
C HIS A 340 -7.81 -5.23 9.63
N LEU A 341 -7.99 -6.55 9.82
CA LEU A 341 -6.98 -7.54 9.41
C LEU A 341 -6.70 -7.51 7.91
N HIS A 342 -7.74 -7.30 7.08
CA HIS A 342 -7.51 -7.11 5.64
C HIS A 342 -6.63 -5.89 5.37
N THR A 343 -6.90 -4.74 6.00
CA THR A 343 -6.06 -3.55 5.84
C THR A 343 -4.62 -3.81 6.27
N ILE A 344 -4.41 -4.37 7.47
CA ILE A 344 -3.08 -4.65 8.05
C ILE A 344 -2.30 -5.64 7.18
N GLN A 345 -2.87 -6.83 6.96
CA GLN A 345 -2.15 -7.93 6.33
C GLN A 345 -1.91 -7.72 4.84
N SER A 346 -2.73 -6.89 4.17
CA SER A 346 -2.60 -6.67 2.72
C SER A 346 -1.76 -5.46 2.35
N PHE A 347 -1.39 -4.59 3.30
CA PHE A 347 -0.59 -3.40 3.03
C PHE A 347 0.89 -3.74 2.84
N VAL A 348 1.39 -3.58 1.61
CA VAL A 348 2.74 -4.02 1.23
C VAL A 348 3.59 -2.88 0.68
N LEU A 349 4.89 -2.95 0.97
CA LEU A 349 5.93 -2.14 0.32
C LEU A 349 6.50 -2.91 -0.89
N LEU A 350 6.19 -2.43 -2.09
CA LEU A 350 6.83 -2.87 -3.32
C LEU A 350 8.01 -1.95 -3.66
N GLY A 351 9.17 -2.24 -3.09
CA GLY A 351 10.38 -1.44 -3.19
C GLY A 351 11.49 -1.95 -2.27
N ASP A 352 12.59 -1.21 -2.21
CA ASP A 352 13.69 -1.48 -1.26
C ASP A 352 13.31 -0.93 0.14
N PRO A 353 13.22 -1.78 1.18
CA PRO A 353 12.88 -1.34 2.53
C PRO A 353 13.98 -0.51 3.19
N SER A 354 15.23 -0.60 2.72
CA SER A 354 16.37 0.18 3.21
C SER A 354 16.62 1.48 2.45
N LEU A 355 15.73 1.83 1.52
CA LEU A 355 15.81 3.09 0.79
C LEU A 355 15.58 4.26 1.75
N LYS A 356 16.57 5.14 1.86
CA LYS A 356 16.49 6.40 2.61
C LYS A 356 15.69 7.42 1.80
N ILE A 357 14.60 7.91 2.37
CA ILE A 357 13.74 8.92 1.76
C ILE A 357 14.55 10.21 1.60
N GLY A 358 14.65 10.70 0.36
CA GLY A 358 15.42 11.91 0.05
C GLY A 358 16.79 11.68 -0.60
N GLY A 359 17.30 10.44 -0.60
CA GLY A 359 18.68 10.12 -0.99
C GLY A 359 19.64 10.12 0.20
N TYR A 360 20.91 9.75 -0.03
CA TYR A 360 21.92 9.61 1.03
C TYR A 360 22.64 10.90 1.41
#